data_AF-G8F6B0-F1
#
_entry.id   AF-G8F6B0-F1
#
_cell.length_a   1.000
_cell.length_b   1.000
_cell.length_c   1.000
_cell.angle_alpha   90.00
_cell.angle_beta   90.00
_cell.angle_gamma   90.00
#
_symmetry.space_group_name_H-M   'P 1'
#
loop_
_entity.id
_entity.type
_entity.pdbx_description
1 polymer ?
#
loop_
_entity_poly.entity_id
_entity_poly.type
_entity_poly.pdbx_seq_one_letter_code
_entity_poly.pdbx_strand_id
1 'polypeptide(L)'
;HPRMVEHCLHMFDRMVIYFFIAASYAPWLNLRELGPWASHIRWLVWIMASVGTIYVFFFHERTRSCVRFPCGEACPKAGMACLPARYKLVELLCYIVMGFFPALVILSMPNTEGIWELVTGGVFYCLGMVFFKSDGRIPFAHAIWHLFVAFGAGTHYYAIWRYLYLPSTLHTKVSK
;
A
#
# COMPACT_ATOMS: atom_id res chain seq x y z
N HIS A 1 13.39 26.80 -0.23
CA HIS A 1 12.85 26.07 0.93
C HIS A 1 11.49 25.38 0.70
N PRO A 2 10.44 25.97 0.07
CA PRO A 2 9.11 25.33 -0.04
C PRO A 2 9.07 24.11 -0.99
N ARG A 3 9.80 24.18 -2.12
CA ARG A 3 9.90 23.06 -3.09
C ARG A 3 10.52 21.78 -2.50
N MET A 4 11.31 21.89 -1.44
CA MET A 4 11.89 20.73 -0.75
C MET A 4 10.87 20.04 0.15
N VAL A 5 9.98 20.80 0.79
CA VAL A 5 8.95 20.29 1.69
C VAL A 5 7.89 19.53 0.90
N GLU A 6 7.40 20.12 -0.19
CA GLU A 6 6.45 19.47 -1.11
C GLU A 6 6.98 18.12 -1.62
N HIS A 7 8.25 18.08 -2.02
CA HIS A 7 8.91 16.82 -2.40
C HIS A 7 9.05 15.80 -1.27
N CYS A 8 9.22 16.24 -0.03
CA CYS A 8 9.29 15.35 1.12
C CYS A 8 7.91 14.74 1.42
N LEU A 9 6.85 15.55 1.32
CA LEU A 9 5.46 15.10 1.51
C LEU A 9 5.08 14.05 0.46
N HIS A 10 5.32 14.31 -0.83
CA HIS A 10 5.06 13.32 -1.89
C HIS A 10 5.86 12.03 -1.73
N MET A 11 7.04 12.08 -1.12
CA MET A 11 7.84 10.89 -0.82
C MET A 11 7.25 10.11 0.34
N PHE A 12 6.86 10.81 1.41
CA PHE A 12 6.21 10.22 2.57
C PHE A 12 4.89 9.53 2.19
N ASP A 13 4.10 10.15 1.32
CA ASP A 13 2.84 9.59 0.82
C ASP A 13 3.05 8.23 0.12
N ARG A 14 4.14 8.05 -0.64
CA ARG A 14 4.46 6.75 -1.25
C ARG A 14 4.83 5.69 -0.22
N MET A 15 5.59 6.08 0.80
CA MET A 15 5.98 5.14 1.86
C MET A 15 4.77 4.71 2.68
N VAL A 16 3.88 5.66 3.00
CA VAL A 16 2.71 5.40 3.84
C VAL A 16 1.77 4.36 3.21
N ILE A 17 1.68 4.30 1.88
CA ILE A 17 0.88 3.30 1.16
C ILE A 17 1.32 1.87 1.51
N TYR A 18 2.62 1.58 1.58
CA TYR A 18 3.11 0.24 1.94
C TYR A 18 2.72 -0.16 3.37
N PHE A 19 2.89 0.77 4.31
CA PHE A 19 2.48 0.54 5.70
C PHE A 19 0.97 0.41 5.83
N PHE A 20 0.21 1.17 5.03
CA PHE A 20 -1.24 1.14 5.07
C PHE A 20 -1.79 -0.20 4.59
N ILE A 21 -1.26 -0.73 3.47
CA ILE A 21 -1.62 -2.06 2.97
C ILE A 21 -1.31 -3.12 4.03
N ALA A 22 -0.11 -3.10 4.62
CA ALA A 22 0.27 -4.04 5.66
C ALA A 22 -0.63 -3.96 6.92
N ALA A 23 -0.92 -2.74 7.38
CA ALA A 23 -1.77 -2.50 8.55
C ALA A 23 -3.22 -2.93 8.31
N SER A 24 -3.77 -2.74 7.10
CA SER A 24 -5.12 -3.15 6.75
C SER A 24 -5.31 -4.68 6.77
N TYR A 25 -4.26 -5.47 6.51
CA TYR A 25 -4.30 -6.93 6.58
C TYR A 25 -3.96 -7.50 7.96
N ALA A 26 -3.18 -6.78 8.77
CA ALA A 26 -2.75 -7.21 10.11
C ALA A 26 -3.90 -7.68 11.04
N PRO A 27 -5.02 -6.96 11.21
CA PRO A 27 -6.10 -7.38 12.10
C PRO A 27 -6.79 -8.67 11.61
N TRP A 28 -6.94 -8.84 10.30
CA TRP A 28 -7.50 -10.06 9.69
C TRP A 28 -6.63 -11.27 9.94
N LEU A 29 -5.31 -11.10 9.76
CA LEU A 29 -4.36 -12.16 10.00
C LEU A 29 -4.21 -12.46 11.50
N ASN A 30 -4.35 -11.46 12.37
CA ASN A 30 -4.18 -11.59 13.83
C ASN A 30 -5.39 -12.23 14.53
N LEU A 31 -6.60 -11.77 14.20
CA LEU A 31 -7.81 -12.11 14.93
C LEU A 31 -8.49 -13.38 14.41
N ARG A 32 -8.25 -13.76 13.15
CA ARG A 32 -8.66 -15.09 12.67
C ARG A 32 -7.57 -16.09 13.05
N GLU A 33 -7.93 -17.10 13.83
CA GLU A 33 -7.06 -18.22 14.19
C GLU A 33 -6.82 -19.12 12.98
N LEU A 34 -5.89 -18.70 12.14
CA LEU A 34 -5.55 -19.32 10.87
C LEU A 34 -4.31 -20.19 11.00
N GLY A 35 -4.33 -21.09 11.99
CA GLY A 35 -3.26 -22.04 12.23
C GLY A 35 -1.83 -21.43 12.25
N PRO A 36 -0.80 -22.27 12.08
CA PRO A 36 0.60 -21.80 12.05
C PRO A 36 0.90 -20.92 10.83
N TRP A 37 0.23 -21.17 9.70
CA TRP A 37 0.48 -20.50 8.42
C TRP A 37 0.22 -19.00 8.46
N ALA A 38 -0.83 -18.53 9.16
CA ALA A 38 -1.06 -17.09 9.25
C ALA A 38 0.00 -16.35 10.07
N SER A 39 0.61 -17.00 11.07
CA SER A 39 1.71 -16.39 11.82
C SER A 39 2.88 -16.02 10.90
N HIS A 40 3.25 -16.94 10.00
CA HIS A 40 4.31 -16.69 9.01
C HIS A 40 3.94 -15.59 8.01
N ILE A 41 2.68 -15.57 7.55
CA ILE A 41 2.21 -14.54 6.61
C ILE A 41 2.22 -13.14 7.24
N ARG A 42 1.90 -13.01 8.54
CA ARG A 42 1.99 -11.72 9.25
C ARG A 42 3.38 -11.12 9.15
N TRP A 43 4.40 -11.89 9.53
CA TRP A 43 5.80 -11.44 9.45
C TRP A 43 6.24 -11.19 8.02
N LEU A 44 5.82 -12.04 7.08
CA LEU A 44 6.11 -11.86 5.66
C LEU A 44 5.57 -10.52 5.14
N VAL A 45 4.34 -10.13 5.50
CA VAL A 45 3.74 -8.85 5.08
C VAL A 45 4.54 -7.65 5.60
N TRP A 46 4.92 -7.65 6.87
CA TRP A 46 5.70 -6.55 7.45
C TRP A 46 7.13 -6.48 6.92
N ILE A 47 7.76 -7.63 6.65
CA ILE A 47 9.07 -7.70 6.01
C ILE A 47 8.97 -7.16 4.58
N MET A 48 7.99 -7.60 3.79
CA MET A 48 7.78 -7.09 2.43
C MET A 48 7.47 -5.59 2.42
N ALA A 49 6.69 -5.08 3.37
CA ALA A 49 6.44 -3.66 3.52
C ALA A 49 7.74 -2.89 3.77
N SER A 50 8.55 -3.37 4.70
CA SER A 50 9.83 -2.76 5.07
C SER A 50 10.82 -2.78 3.88
N VAL A 51 10.92 -3.90 3.18
CA VAL A 51 11.75 -4.05 1.98
C VAL A 51 11.26 -3.13 0.86
N GLY A 52 9.95 -3.01 0.66
CA GLY A 52 9.34 -2.08 -0.29
C GLY A 52 9.67 -0.62 0.02
N THR A 53 9.51 -0.20 1.27
CA THR A 53 9.90 1.15 1.74
C THR A 53 11.38 1.43 1.51
N ILE A 54 12.26 0.49 1.90
CA ILE A 54 13.70 0.60 1.69
C ILE A 54 14.02 0.70 0.19
N TYR A 55 13.40 -0.13 -0.65
CA TYR A 55 13.60 -0.10 -2.09
C TYR A 55 13.21 1.27 -2.67
N VAL A 56 12.02 1.79 -2.35
CA VAL A 56 11.58 3.09 -2.83
C VAL A 56 12.50 4.21 -2.32
N PHE A 57 12.97 4.12 -1.08
CA PHE A 57 13.88 5.12 -0.51
C PHE A 57 15.23 5.14 -1.26
N PHE A 58 15.91 3.99 -1.37
CA PHE A 58 17.22 3.88 -2.01
C PHE A 58 17.19 4.17 -3.51
N PHE A 59 16.21 3.63 -4.25
CA PHE A 59 16.16 3.83 -5.71
C PHE A 59 15.73 5.24 -6.10
N HIS A 60 14.83 5.86 -5.34
CA HIS A 60 14.41 7.23 -5.61
C HIS A 60 15.54 8.23 -5.28
N GLU A 61 16.38 7.95 -4.28
CA GLU A 61 17.56 8.76 -3.97
C GLU A 61 18.65 8.63 -5.04
N ARG A 62 18.85 7.43 -5.62
CA ARG A 62 19.84 7.20 -6.69
C ARG A 62 19.49 7.90 -8.00
N THR A 63 18.21 8.03 -8.34
CA THR A 63 17.75 8.86 -9.46
C THR A 63 17.97 10.36 -9.23
N ARG A 64 18.20 10.80 -7.98
CA ARG A 64 18.50 12.20 -7.64
C ARG A 64 19.99 12.55 -7.72
N SER A 65 20.92 11.59 -7.57
CA SER A 65 22.35 11.88 -7.68
C SER A 65 22.75 12.41 -9.08
N CYS A 66 22.01 12.06 -10.13
CA CYS A 66 22.22 12.63 -11.48
C CYS A 66 21.70 14.06 -11.65
N VAL A 67 20.76 14.54 -10.82
CA VAL A 67 20.16 15.89 -10.93
C VAL A 67 20.90 16.91 -10.06
N ARG A 68 21.88 16.47 -9.25
CA ARG A 68 22.70 17.35 -8.42
C ARG A 68 23.93 17.91 -9.14
N PHE A 69 24.15 17.56 -10.41
CA PHE A 69 25.20 18.16 -11.22
C PHE A 69 24.77 19.56 -11.71
N PRO A 70 25.55 20.62 -11.41
CA PRO A 70 25.36 21.91 -12.04
C PRO A 70 25.53 21.76 -13.55
N CYS A 71 24.67 22.40 -14.35
CA CYS A 71 24.87 22.55 -15.79
C CYS A 71 26.27 23.12 -16.04
N GLY A 72 27.16 22.34 -16.64
CA GLY A 72 28.53 22.79 -16.92
C GLY A 72 29.38 21.81 -17.71
N GLU A 73 29.14 20.50 -17.60
CA GLU A 73 29.91 19.52 -18.37
C GLU A 73 28.98 18.62 -19.19
N ALA A 74 29.27 18.52 -20.48
CA ALA A 74 28.58 17.66 -21.43
C ALA A 74 28.56 16.22 -20.91
N CYS A 75 27.37 15.67 -20.66
CA CYS A 75 27.20 14.31 -20.18
C CYS A 75 27.58 13.33 -21.32
N PRO A 76 28.69 12.56 -21.23
CA PRO A 76 29.19 11.78 -22.35
C PRO A 76 28.61 10.37 -22.28
N LYS A 77 27.29 10.18 -22.20
CA LYS A 77 26.65 8.85 -22.40
C LYS A 77 25.27 8.98 -23.03
N ALA A 78 25.24 8.79 -24.35
CA ALA A 78 24.07 8.58 -25.20
C ALA A 78 23.31 7.26 -24.88
N GLY A 79 23.00 7.02 -23.61
CA GLY A 79 22.25 5.83 -23.14
C GLY A 79 21.29 6.11 -21.98
N MET A 80 21.22 7.35 -21.49
CA MET A 80 20.47 7.71 -20.28
C MET A 80 19.19 8.51 -20.57
N ALA A 81 18.64 8.39 -21.78
CA ALA A 81 17.30 8.88 -22.13
C ALA A 81 16.24 7.77 -22.06
N CYS A 82 16.62 6.53 -21.73
CA CYS A 82 15.74 5.36 -21.72
C CYS A 82 15.60 4.69 -20.34
N LEU A 83 15.59 5.46 -19.25
CA LEU A 83 14.93 5.03 -18.00
C LEU A 83 13.61 5.80 -17.84
N PRO A 84 12.47 5.39 -18.44
CA PRO A 84 11.17 5.90 -17.98
C PRO A 84 10.14 4.83 -17.57
N ALA A 85 10.35 3.54 -17.90
CA ALA A 85 9.31 2.50 -17.70
C ALA A 85 9.66 1.45 -16.64
N ARG A 86 10.93 1.01 -16.57
CA ARG A 86 11.29 -0.21 -15.83
C ARG A 86 11.14 -0.05 -14.32
N TYR A 87 11.57 1.07 -13.75
CA TYR A 87 11.48 1.33 -12.30
C TYR A 87 10.06 1.65 -11.84
N LYS A 88 9.27 2.39 -12.64
CA LYS A 88 7.84 2.63 -12.38
C LYS A 88 7.03 1.33 -12.44
N LEU A 89 7.45 0.38 -13.29
CA LEU A 89 6.86 -0.95 -13.35
C LEU A 89 7.23 -1.77 -12.11
N VAL A 90 8.50 -1.76 -11.68
CA VAL A 90 8.92 -2.48 -10.46
C VAL A 90 8.19 -1.96 -9.22
N GLU A 91 8.06 -0.65 -9.05
CA GLU A 91 7.30 -0.07 -7.93
C GLU A 91 5.82 -0.52 -7.96
N LEU A 92 5.18 -0.48 -9.13
CA LEU A 92 3.81 -0.96 -9.30
C LEU A 92 3.68 -2.46 -9.01
N LEU A 93 4.62 -3.27 -9.49
CA LEU A 93 4.66 -4.71 -9.23
C LEU A 93 4.83 -4.98 -7.72
N CYS A 94 5.68 -4.22 -7.03
CA CYS A 94 5.83 -4.32 -5.57
C CYS A 94 4.52 -4.02 -4.84
N TYR A 95 3.76 -2.99 -5.23
CA TYR A 95 2.44 -2.71 -4.65
C TYR A 95 1.43 -3.84 -4.91
N ILE A 96 1.38 -4.34 -6.15
CA ILE A 96 0.46 -5.42 -6.52
C ILE A 96 0.80 -6.71 -5.76
N VAL A 97 2.07 -7.09 -5.68
CA VAL A 97 2.51 -8.29 -4.96
C VAL A 97 2.21 -8.17 -3.46
N MET A 98 2.45 -7.00 -2.87
CA MET A 98 2.11 -6.70 -1.48
C MET A 98 0.61 -6.81 -1.18
N GLY A 99 -0.26 -6.38 -2.11
CA GLY A 99 -1.71 -6.51 -1.96
C GLY A 99 -2.23 -7.91 -2.26
N PHE A 100 -1.66 -8.59 -3.26
CA PHE A 100 -2.15 -9.86 -3.77
C PHE A 100 -1.85 -11.03 -2.83
N PHE A 101 -0.64 -11.11 -2.29
CA PHE A 101 -0.22 -12.26 -1.48
C PHE A 101 -1.06 -12.43 -0.20
N PRO A 102 -1.33 -11.36 0.58
CA PRO A 102 -2.19 -11.44 1.75
C PRO A 102 -3.65 -11.66 1.38
N ALA A 103 -4.11 -11.03 0.29
CA ALA A 103 -5.47 -11.22 -0.21
C ALA A 103 -5.74 -12.68 -0.59
N LEU A 104 -4.80 -13.36 -1.26
CA LEU A 104 -4.96 -14.77 -1.64
C LEU A 104 -5.11 -15.67 -0.40
N VAL A 105 -4.33 -15.41 0.65
CA VAL A 105 -4.46 -16.14 1.92
C VAL A 105 -5.83 -15.90 2.55
N ILE A 106 -6.33 -14.65 2.53
CA ILE A 106 -7.66 -14.29 3.05
C ILE A 106 -8.80 -14.91 2.25
N LEU A 107 -8.69 -14.95 0.92
CA LEU A 107 -9.70 -15.55 0.05
C LEU A 107 -9.71 -17.08 0.13
N SER A 108 -8.59 -17.72 0.51
CA SER A 108 -8.54 -19.17 0.69
C SER A 108 -9.22 -19.66 1.97
N MET A 109 -9.75 -18.76 2.80
CA MET A 109 -10.37 -19.11 4.07
C MET A 109 -11.78 -19.69 3.87
N PRO A 110 -12.15 -20.76 4.60
CA PRO A 110 -13.46 -21.39 4.48
C PRO A 110 -14.61 -20.54 5.04
N ASN A 111 -14.30 -19.58 5.92
CA ASN A 111 -15.26 -18.64 6.47
C ASN A 111 -15.26 -17.34 5.64
N THR A 112 -16.32 -17.11 4.88
CA THR A 112 -16.45 -15.97 3.95
C THR A 112 -16.98 -14.68 4.59
N GLU A 113 -17.23 -14.69 5.90
CA GLU A 113 -17.81 -13.53 6.62
C GLU A 113 -16.85 -12.33 6.58
N GLY A 114 -17.30 -11.22 6.00
CA GLY A 114 -16.52 -9.99 5.87
C GLY A 114 -15.55 -9.93 4.68
N ILE A 115 -15.49 -10.99 3.85
CA ILE A 115 -14.67 -10.98 2.62
C ILE A 115 -15.22 -9.97 1.61
N TRP A 116 -16.54 -9.83 1.48
CA TRP A 116 -17.12 -8.91 0.50
C TRP A 116 -16.78 -7.45 0.78
N GLU A 117 -16.74 -7.07 2.05
CA GLU A 117 -16.35 -5.76 2.51
C GLU A 117 -14.85 -5.52 2.31
N LEU A 118 -14.03 -6.57 2.51
CA LEU A 118 -12.59 -6.52 2.24
C LEU A 118 -12.31 -6.36 0.74
N VAL A 119 -13.02 -7.09 -0.12
CA VAL A 119 -12.92 -6.98 -1.57
C VAL A 119 -13.37 -5.60 -2.03
N THR A 120 -14.48 -5.11 -1.50
CA THR A 120 -15.01 -3.77 -1.80
C THR A 120 -13.98 -2.70 -1.42
N GLY A 121 -13.41 -2.76 -0.23
CA GLY A 121 -12.34 -1.84 0.19
C GLY A 121 -11.07 -1.95 -0.66
N GLY A 122 -10.68 -3.16 -1.05
CA GLY A 122 -9.60 -3.42 -2.00
C GLY A 122 -9.84 -2.77 -3.37
N VAL A 123 -11.07 -2.80 -3.88
CA VAL A 123 -11.45 -2.11 -5.12
C VAL A 123 -11.30 -0.59 -4.98
N PHE A 124 -11.74 -0.01 -3.85
CA PHE A 124 -11.54 1.42 -3.59
C PHE A 124 -10.05 1.80 -3.52
N TYR A 125 -9.19 0.96 -2.95
CA TYR A 125 -7.74 1.17 -2.97
C TYR A 125 -7.16 1.11 -4.39
N CYS A 126 -7.57 0.13 -5.19
CA CYS A 126 -7.15 0.01 -6.59
C CYS A 126 -7.55 1.26 -7.41
N LEU A 127 -8.79 1.73 -7.25
CA LEU A 127 -9.26 2.97 -7.88
C LEU A 127 -8.47 4.20 -7.38
N GLY A 128 -8.21 4.27 -6.07
CA GLY A 128 -7.35 5.29 -5.50
C GLY A 128 -5.97 5.33 -6.17
N MET A 129 -5.30 4.19 -6.34
CA MET A 129 -3.99 4.15 -7.01
C MET A 129 -4.00 4.69 -8.44
N VAL A 130 -5.11 4.57 -9.17
CA VAL A 130 -5.27 5.17 -10.51
C VAL A 130 -5.24 6.70 -10.39
N PHE A 131 -5.97 7.27 -9.43
CA PHE A 131 -5.97 8.71 -9.18
C PHE A 131 -4.62 9.22 -8.66
N PHE A 132 -3.96 8.47 -7.77
CA PHE A 132 -2.61 8.75 -7.30
C PHE A 132 -1.60 8.87 -8.46
N LYS A 133 -1.67 7.96 -9.43
CA LYS A 133 -0.78 8.00 -10.61
C LYS A 133 -1.17 9.07 -11.62
N SER A 134 -2.41 9.52 -11.59
CA SER A 134 -2.92 10.63 -12.40
C SER A 134 -2.59 12.01 -11.81
N ASP A 135 -1.93 12.05 -10.64
CA ASP A 135 -1.54 13.29 -9.98
C ASP A 135 -0.67 14.15 -10.91
N GLY A 136 -1.12 15.38 -11.16
CA GLY A 136 -0.56 16.30 -12.15
C GLY A 136 -1.21 16.31 -13.54
N ARG A 137 -2.11 15.36 -13.87
CA ARG A 137 -2.95 15.44 -15.09
C ARG A 137 -4.35 15.98 -14.83
N ILE A 138 -4.95 15.63 -13.69
CA ILE A 138 -6.30 16.04 -13.31
C ILE A 138 -6.19 17.03 -12.15
N PRO A 139 -6.85 18.20 -12.20
CA PRO A 139 -6.87 19.12 -11.06
C PRO A 139 -7.50 18.42 -9.84
N PHE A 140 -6.89 18.57 -8.66
CA PHE A 140 -7.32 17.95 -7.40
C PHE A 140 -7.25 16.41 -7.32
N ALA A 141 -6.55 15.73 -8.26
CA ALA A 141 -6.37 14.27 -8.24
C ALA A 141 -5.85 13.73 -6.89
N HIS A 142 -4.91 14.44 -6.27
CA HIS A 142 -4.37 14.09 -4.96
C HIS A 142 -5.42 14.08 -3.84
N ALA A 143 -6.33 15.06 -3.83
CA ALA A 143 -7.42 15.11 -2.85
C ALA A 143 -8.43 13.99 -3.07
N ILE A 144 -8.78 13.71 -4.33
CA ILE A 144 -9.63 12.59 -4.70
C ILE A 144 -9.00 11.27 -4.24
N TRP A 145 -7.70 11.10 -4.45
CA TRP A 145 -6.96 9.93 -3.99
C TRP A 145 -7.14 9.69 -2.48
N HIS A 146 -6.95 10.73 -1.65
CA HIS A 146 -7.15 10.63 -0.20
C HIS A 146 -8.57 10.18 0.16
N LEU A 147 -9.60 10.68 -0.53
CA LEU A 147 -10.98 10.27 -0.31
C LEU A 147 -11.21 8.78 -0.61
N PHE A 148 -10.65 8.28 -1.71
CA PHE A 148 -10.73 6.85 -2.06
C PHE A 148 -10.00 5.97 -1.04
N VAL A 149 -8.80 6.40 -0.60
CA VAL A 149 -8.02 5.69 0.42
C VAL A 149 -8.73 5.68 1.77
N ALA A 150 -9.32 6.81 2.18
CA ALA A 150 -10.09 6.92 3.42
C ALA A 150 -11.35 6.04 3.39
N PHE A 151 -12.05 6.00 2.26
CA PHE A 151 -13.22 5.13 2.08
C PHE A 151 -12.84 3.64 2.09
N GLY A 152 -11.77 3.26 1.38
CA GLY A 152 -11.21 1.90 1.44
C GLY A 152 -10.81 1.49 2.85
N ALA A 153 -10.15 2.38 3.60
CA ALA A 153 -9.80 2.13 5.00
C ALA A 153 -11.02 2.00 5.92
N GLY A 154 -12.00 2.88 5.71
CA GLY A 154 -13.26 2.86 6.46
C GLY A 154 -14.02 1.55 6.25
N THR A 155 -14.07 1.04 5.03
CA THR A 155 -14.71 -0.27 4.72
C THR A 155 -13.95 -1.44 5.33
N HIS A 156 -12.61 -1.44 5.28
CA HIS A 156 -11.79 -2.44 5.99
C HIS A 156 -12.01 -2.40 7.51
N TYR A 157 -12.03 -1.19 8.09
CA TYR A 157 -12.29 -0.99 9.52
C TYR A 157 -13.69 -1.46 9.91
N TYR A 158 -14.71 -1.12 9.12
CA TYR A 158 -16.09 -1.56 9.33
C TYR A 158 -16.18 -3.09 9.34
N ALA A 159 -15.50 -3.75 8.41
CA ALA A 159 -15.49 -5.20 8.33
C ALA A 159 -14.82 -5.85 9.56
N ILE A 160 -13.71 -5.30 10.05
CA ILE A 160 -13.08 -5.76 11.30
C ILE A 160 -14.04 -5.57 12.48
N TRP A 161 -14.67 -4.41 12.61
CA TRP A 161 -15.62 -4.15 13.70
C TRP A 161 -16.82 -5.11 13.67
N ARG A 162 -17.41 -5.32 12.48
CA ARG A 162 -18.64 -6.11 12.31
C ARG A 162 -18.44 -7.62 12.37
N TYR A 163 -17.32 -8.12 11.86
CA TYR A 163 -17.08 -9.57 11.68
C TYR A 163 -16.04 -10.13 12.64
N LEU A 164 -15.11 -9.32 13.15
CA LEU A 164 -14.12 -9.78 14.13
C LEU A 164 -14.51 -9.38 15.57
N TYR A 165 -14.90 -8.13 15.82
CA TYR A 165 -15.21 -7.67 17.20
C TYR A 165 -16.64 -7.99 17.65
N LEU A 166 -17.66 -7.76 16.82
CA LEU A 166 -19.05 -7.92 17.23
C LEU A 166 -19.45 -9.39 17.55
N PRO A 167 -19.08 -10.41 16.75
CA PRO A 167 -19.43 -11.80 17.07
C PRO A 167 -18.73 -12.30 18.34
N SER A 168 -17.49 -11.88 18.56
CA SER A 168 -16.68 -12.23 19.73
C SER A 168 -17.29 -11.72 21.03
N THR A 169 -17.81 -10.48 21.04
CA THR A 169 -18.45 -9.89 22.23
C THR A 169 -19.82 -10.52 22.52
N LEU A 170 -20.60 -10.85 21.48
CA LEU A 170 -21.86 -11.57 21.62
C LEU A 170 -21.68 -12.97 22.21
N HIS A 171 -20.71 -13.76 21.71
CA HIS A 171 -20.38 -15.06 22.28
C HIS A 171 -19.99 -14.97 23.76
N THR A 172 -19.21 -13.95 24.13
CA THR A 172 -18.80 -13.73 25.52
C THR A 172 -19.97 -13.35 26.42
N LYS A 173 -20.98 -12.64 25.89
CA LYS A 173 -22.20 -12.23 26.62
C LYS A 173 -23.19 -13.38 26.80
N VAL A 174 -23.29 -14.30 25.85
CA VAL A 174 -24.19 -15.48 25.94
C VAL A 174 -23.60 -16.58 26.81
N SER A 175 -22.27 -16.66 26.92
CA SER A 175 -21.58 -17.67 27.72
C SER A 175 -21.41 -17.30 29.21
N LYS A 176 -21.88 -16.13 29.64
CA LYS A 176 -21.90 -15.68 31.04
C LYS A 176 -23.33 -15.59 31.54
#